data_AF-A0A974HC52-F1
#
_entry.id   AF-A0A974HC52-F1
#
_cell.length_a   1.000
_cell.length_b   1.000
_cell.length_c   1.000
_cell.angle_alpha   90.00
_cell.angle_beta   90.00
_cell.angle_gamma   90.00
#
_symmetry.space_group_name_H-M   'P 1'
#
loop_
_entity.id
_entity.type
_entity.pdbx_description
1 polymer ?
#
loop_
_entity_poly.entity_id
_entity_poly.type
_entity_poly.pdbx_seq_one_letter_code
_entity_poly.pdbx_strand_id
1 'polypeptide(L)'
;MAYYVNHGEDNDVEEFWREERLPYFQEIILQSNYQPLDRKIYVMYHGTTFAAAIQIIQKGFKQSEDGMLGRGVYVSRNKDKAARYPLGNQFDQVILKLRVNVGKVIAINYQGHPFQKTWHNYGYDTAWVPASSGMVPSQLEEDCIWDPKRIKVVGIAYASQYCITALRNMLVQHDVTLLLLLFLILALLRQL
;
A
#
# COMPACT_ATOMS: atom_id res chain seq x y z
N MET A 1 -4.46 -37.92 16.55
CA MET A 1 -3.97 -36.62 17.06
C MET A 1 -3.04 -36.04 16.02
N ALA A 2 -3.50 -35.02 15.29
CA ALA A 2 -2.65 -34.22 14.42
C ALA A 2 -2.70 -32.81 14.97
N TYR A 3 -1.59 -32.35 15.55
CA TYR A 3 -1.45 -30.97 16.01
C TYR A 3 -1.09 -30.12 14.79
N TYR A 4 -1.94 -29.15 14.47
CA TYR A 4 -1.62 -28.10 13.52
C TYR A 4 -0.56 -27.19 14.14
N VAL A 5 0.63 -27.13 13.54
CA VAL A 5 1.65 -26.13 13.86
C VAL A 5 1.42 -24.94 12.92
N ASN A 6 0.98 -23.83 13.48
CA ASN A 6 0.78 -22.58 12.75
C ASN A 6 2.10 -21.79 12.76
N HIS A 7 2.91 -21.91 11.71
CA HIS A 7 4.20 -21.22 11.54
C HIS A 7 4.32 -20.46 10.20
N GLY A 8 3.20 -20.19 9.51
CA GLY A 8 3.21 -19.63 8.15
C GLY A 8 3.04 -18.12 8.02
N GLU A 9 2.17 -17.49 8.83
CA GLU A 9 1.68 -16.14 8.46
C GLU A 9 2.64 -14.98 8.76
N ASP A 10 3.46 -15.07 9.81
CA ASP A 10 4.40 -14.00 10.17
C ASP A 10 5.69 -14.02 9.34
N ASN A 11 6.15 -15.21 8.93
CA ASN A 11 7.37 -15.37 8.14
C ASN A 11 7.23 -14.76 6.73
N ASP A 12 6.05 -14.86 6.12
CA ASP A 12 5.78 -14.35 4.78
C ASP A 12 5.74 -12.81 4.73
N VAL A 13 5.19 -12.16 5.77
CA VAL A 13 5.17 -10.69 5.88
C VAL A 13 6.58 -10.15 6.10
N GLU A 14 7.37 -10.83 6.92
CA GLU A 14 8.78 -10.50 7.15
C GLU A 14 9.63 -10.64 5.87
N GLU A 15 9.26 -11.56 4.98
CA GLU A 15 9.90 -11.70 3.67
C GLU A 15 9.58 -10.52 2.74
N PHE A 16 8.33 -10.02 2.73
CA PHE A 16 7.94 -8.87 1.90
C PHE A 16 8.83 -7.64 2.14
N TRP A 17 9.24 -7.40 3.38
CA TRP A 17 9.95 -6.17 3.75
C TRP A 17 11.45 -6.38 3.96
N ARG A 18 12.01 -7.50 3.47
CA ARG A 18 13.44 -7.79 3.63
C ARG A 18 14.35 -6.69 3.06
N GLU A 19 14.01 -6.10 1.92
CA GLU A 19 14.82 -5.02 1.30
C GLU A 19 14.85 -3.76 2.18
N GLU A 20 13.77 -3.47 2.93
CA GLU A 20 13.67 -2.32 3.84
C GLU A 20 14.60 -2.44 5.06
N ARG A 21 15.01 -3.66 5.43
CA ARG A 21 15.93 -3.90 6.55
C ARG A 21 17.40 -3.74 6.19
N LEU A 22 17.72 -3.58 4.91
CA LEU A 22 19.10 -3.39 4.49
C LEU A 22 19.58 -1.98 4.89
N PRO A 23 20.82 -1.82 5.36
CA PRO A 23 21.36 -0.52 5.79
C PRO A 23 21.44 0.53 4.67
N TYR A 24 21.26 0.09 3.41
CA TYR A 24 21.28 0.93 2.22
C TYR A 24 19.88 1.12 1.60
N PHE A 25 18.80 0.73 2.29
CA PHE A 25 17.46 0.95 1.80
C PHE A 25 17.22 2.44 1.55
N GLN A 26 16.80 2.77 0.34
CA GLN A 26 16.38 4.11 -0.04
C GLN A 26 14.99 4.04 -0.65
N GLU A 27 14.17 5.02 -0.30
CA GLU A 27 12.86 5.19 -0.92
C GLU A 27 13.02 5.44 -2.42
N ILE A 28 12.42 4.59 -3.24
CA ILE A 28 12.42 4.78 -4.69
C ILE A 28 11.23 5.66 -5.07
N ILE A 29 11.52 6.88 -5.50
CA ILE A 29 10.55 7.81 -6.09
C ILE A 29 10.63 7.64 -7.60
N LEU A 30 9.89 6.66 -8.13
CA LEU A 30 9.82 6.41 -9.56
C LEU A 30 8.78 7.32 -10.21
N GLN A 31 9.15 8.05 -11.27
CA GLN A 31 8.19 8.88 -11.99
C GLN A 31 7.04 8.02 -12.56
N SER A 32 5.83 8.57 -12.54
CA SER A 32 4.58 7.87 -12.79
C SER A 32 4.45 7.28 -14.21
N ASN A 33 5.24 7.76 -15.17
CA ASN A 33 5.26 7.27 -16.56
C ASN A 33 6.15 6.03 -16.78
N TYR A 34 7.02 5.67 -15.83
CA TYR A 34 7.86 4.47 -15.98
C TYR A 34 7.18 3.22 -15.45
N GLN A 35 7.48 2.08 -16.07
CA GLN A 35 7.07 0.78 -15.56
C GLN A 35 7.76 0.46 -14.23
N PRO A 36 7.02 0.05 -13.19
CA PRO A 36 7.61 -0.48 -11.97
C PRO A 36 8.40 -1.75 -12.27
N LEU A 37 9.59 -1.87 -11.69
CA LEU A 37 10.36 -3.10 -11.72
C LEU A 37 9.82 -4.07 -10.66
N ASP A 38 9.83 -5.35 -10.99
CA ASP A 38 9.41 -6.41 -10.08
C ASP A 38 10.20 -6.36 -8.76
N ARG A 39 9.50 -6.69 -7.67
CA ARG A 39 10.01 -6.87 -6.30
C ARG A 39 10.70 -5.63 -5.74
N LYS A 40 10.31 -4.45 -6.21
CA LYS A 40 10.77 -3.17 -5.68
C LYS A 40 9.74 -2.53 -4.75
N ILE A 41 10.24 -1.64 -3.90
CA ILE A 41 9.43 -0.82 -3.00
C ILE A 41 9.44 0.61 -3.51
N TYR A 42 8.25 1.14 -3.80
CA TYR A 42 8.09 2.50 -4.29
C TYR A 42 7.34 3.39 -3.31
N VAL A 43 7.67 4.68 -3.33
CA VAL A 43 6.83 5.70 -2.71
C VAL A 43 5.59 5.90 -3.57
N MET A 44 4.42 5.75 -2.97
CA MET A 44 3.13 5.95 -3.63
C MET A 44 2.18 6.75 -2.74
N TYR A 45 1.01 7.07 -3.27
CA TYR A 45 0.02 7.91 -2.62
C TYR A 45 -1.39 7.34 -2.75
N HIS A 46 -2.19 7.56 -1.70
CA HIS A 46 -3.61 7.21 -1.67
C HIS A 46 -4.39 8.37 -1.07
N GLY A 47 -5.32 8.93 -1.85
CA GLY A 47 -6.24 9.98 -1.39
C GLY A 47 -7.49 9.36 -0.80
N THR A 48 -7.92 9.84 0.34
CA THR A 48 -9.05 9.30 1.09
C THR A 48 -9.63 10.33 2.06
N THR A 49 -10.69 9.99 2.79
CA THR A 49 -11.27 10.84 3.84
C THR A 49 -10.47 10.74 5.14
N PHE A 50 -10.60 11.71 6.03
CA PHE A 50 -9.95 11.67 7.34
C PHE A 50 -10.36 10.44 8.15
N ALA A 51 -11.66 10.10 8.16
CA ALA A 51 -12.16 8.92 8.86
C ALA A 51 -11.58 7.61 8.30
N ALA A 52 -11.45 7.49 6.98
CA ALA A 52 -10.85 6.32 6.35
C ALA A 52 -9.33 6.24 6.63
N ALA A 53 -8.62 7.37 6.61
CA ALA A 53 -7.21 7.43 6.97
C ALA A 53 -6.94 6.90 8.40
N ILE A 54 -7.81 7.25 9.36
CA ILE A 54 -7.74 6.71 10.73
C ILE A 54 -7.85 5.17 10.72
N GLN A 55 -8.85 4.62 10.03
CA GLN A 55 -9.04 3.18 9.96
C GLN A 55 -7.86 2.48 9.28
N ILE A 56 -7.34 3.05 8.20
CA ILE A 56 -6.19 2.52 7.47
C ILE A 56 -4.94 2.49 8.37
N ILE A 57 -4.68 3.56 9.12
CA ILE A 57 -3.52 3.61 10.03
C ILE A 57 -3.65 2.58 11.15
N GLN A 58 -4.85 2.39 11.70
CA GLN A 58 -5.07 1.48 12.83
C GLN A 58 -5.16 0.00 12.45
N LYS A 59 -5.71 -0.29 11.26
CA LYS A 59 -6.11 -1.66 10.88
C LYS A 59 -5.48 -2.14 9.57
N GLY A 60 -4.74 -1.27 8.88
CA GLY A 60 -4.25 -1.50 7.53
C GLY A 60 -5.32 -1.27 6.46
N PHE A 61 -4.89 -1.40 5.21
CA PHE A 61 -5.80 -1.32 4.07
C PHE A 61 -6.71 -2.55 3.97
N LYS A 62 -7.90 -2.36 3.40
CA LYS A 62 -8.79 -3.43 2.95
C LYS A 62 -8.94 -3.31 1.43
N GLN A 63 -8.98 -4.44 0.74
CA GLN A 63 -9.28 -4.46 -0.69
C GLN A 63 -10.67 -3.87 -0.96
N SER A 64 -10.81 -3.14 -2.07
CA SER A 64 -12.12 -2.86 -2.66
C SER A 64 -12.78 -4.15 -3.14
N GLU A 65 -14.10 -4.17 -3.27
CA GLU A 65 -14.84 -5.35 -3.76
C GLU A 65 -14.66 -5.56 -5.28
N ASP A 66 -14.47 -4.46 -6.03
CA ASP A 66 -14.21 -4.44 -7.47
C ASP A 66 -13.49 -3.14 -7.87
N GLY A 67 -13.18 -3.02 -9.15
CA GLY A 67 -12.66 -1.82 -9.80
C GLY A 67 -12.29 -2.11 -11.26
N MET A 68 -11.65 -1.15 -11.92
CA MET A 68 -11.20 -1.32 -13.31
C MET A 68 -10.25 -2.51 -13.46
N LEU A 69 -9.39 -2.75 -12.46
CA LEU A 69 -8.41 -3.84 -12.40
C LEU A 69 -8.88 -5.00 -11.50
N GLY A 70 -10.18 -5.05 -11.17
CA GLY A 70 -10.73 -5.98 -10.19
C GLY A 70 -10.53 -5.52 -8.74
N ARG A 71 -10.71 -6.45 -7.80
CA ARG A 71 -10.51 -6.19 -6.37
C ARG A 71 -9.04 -5.94 -6.04
N GLY A 72 -8.80 -5.04 -5.09
CA GLY A 72 -7.46 -4.73 -4.60
C GLY A 72 -7.40 -3.37 -3.93
N VAL A 73 -6.20 -2.90 -3.63
CA VAL A 73 -5.96 -1.56 -3.09
C VAL A 73 -5.38 -0.69 -4.19
N TYR A 74 -6.08 0.40 -4.52
CA TYR A 74 -5.69 1.32 -5.59
C TYR A 74 -4.83 2.45 -5.05
N VAL A 75 -3.66 2.64 -5.64
CA VAL A 75 -2.68 3.66 -5.28
C VAL A 75 -2.06 4.24 -6.55
N SER A 76 -1.31 5.33 -6.40
CA SER A 76 -0.74 6.07 -7.51
C SER A 76 0.64 6.60 -7.14
N ARG A 77 1.59 6.58 -8.07
CA ARG A 77 2.89 7.26 -7.88
C ARG A 77 2.78 8.76 -8.10
N ASN A 78 1.76 9.19 -8.82
CA ASN A 78 1.38 10.59 -9.00
C ASN A 78 0.54 11.08 -7.82
N LYS A 79 1.08 12.03 -7.05
CA LYS A 79 0.39 12.63 -5.90
C LYS A 79 -0.86 13.42 -6.31
N ASP A 80 -0.83 14.11 -7.44
CA ASP A 80 -1.97 14.90 -7.95
C ASP A 80 -3.11 14.00 -8.39
N LYS A 81 -2.80 12.79 -8.89
CA LYS A 81 -3.81 11.76 -9.09
C LYS A 81 -4.48 11.37 -7.78
N ALA A 82 -3.70 11.08 -6.73
CA ALA A 82 -4.25 10.75 -5.43
C ALA A 82 -5.07 11.91 -4.84
N ALA A 83 -4.67 13.16 -5.08
CA ALA A 83 -5.39 14.37 -4.66
C ALA A 83 -6.78 14.55 -5.29
N ARG A 84 -7.18 13.70 -6.24
CA ARG A 84 -8.57 13.68 -6.75
C ARG A 84 -9.53 12.93 -5.84
N TYR A 85 -9.02 12.22 -4.84
CA TYR A 85 -9.83 11.40 -3.93
C TYR A 85 -9.88 11.99 -2.52
N PRO A 86 -11.03 11.96 -1.83
CA PRO A 86 -12.29 11.37 -2.28
C PRO A 86 -12.92 12.16 -3.45
N LEU A 87 -13.74 11.49 -4.25
CA LEU A 87 -14.51 12.17 -5.30
C LEU A 87 -15.63 12.99 -4.65
N GLY A 88 -15.89 14.19 -5.15
CA GLY A 88 -16.91 15.09 -4.61
C GLY A 88 -16.37 16.01 -3.51
N ASN A 89 -16.90 15.88 -2.29
CA ASN A 89 -16.48 16.74 -1.17
C ASN A 89 -15.09 16.34 -0.66
N GLN A 90 -14.16 17.27 -0.73
CA GLN A 90 -12.76 17.10 -0.31
C GLN A 90 -12.41 17.89 0.97
N PHE A 91 -13.41 18.38 1.71
CA PHE A 91 -13.19 19.18 2.92
C PHE A 91 -12.30 18.49 3.96
N ASP A 92 -12.47 17.18 4.14
CA ASP A 92 -11.68 16.35 5.06
C ASP A 92 -10.66 15.46 4.34
N GLN A 93 -10.25 15.85 3.12
CA GLN A 93 -9.29 15.08 2.33
C GLN A 93 -7.97 14.85 3.06
N VAL A 94 -7.47 13.63 2.91
CA VAL A 94 -6.15 13.19 3.35
C VAL A 94 -5.45 12.48 2.19
N ILE A 95 -4.18 12.78 1.97
CA ILE A 95 -3.31 12.01 1.08
C ILE A 95 -2.28 11.30 1.94
N LEU A 96 -2.36 9.97 1.98
CA LEU A 96 -1.38 9.12 2.66
C LEU A 96 -0.14 8.97 1.78
N LYS A 97 1.06 9.07 2.39
CA LYS A 97 2.33 8.64 1.79
C LYS A 97 2.57 7.19 2.14
N LEU A 98 2.84 6.37 1.14
CA LEU A 98 2.95 4.93 1.27
C LEU A 98 4.34 4.43 0.86
N ARG A 99 4.78 3.34 1.46
CA ARG A 99 5.74 2.42 0.85
C ARG A 99 4.96 1.22 0.35
N VAL A 100 5.14 0.86 -0.92
CA VAL A 100 4.41 -0.23 -1.57
C VAL A 100 5.41 -1.21 -2.17
N ASN A 101 5.43 -2.44 -1.66
CA ASN A 101 6.14 -3.54 -2.30
C ASN A 101 5.27 -4.07 -3.45
N VAL A 102 5.67 -3.80 -4.68
CA VAL A 102 4.86 -4.15 -5.86
C VAL A 102 4.90 -5.63 -6.23
N GLY A 103 5.81 -6.42 -5.63
CA GLY A 103 5.95 -7.85 -5.96
C GLY A 103 6.13 -8.07 -7.46
N LYS A 104 5.50 -9.10 -8.03
CA LYS A 104 5.48 -9.32 -9.48
C LYS A 104 4.43 -8.41 -10.14
N VAL A 105 4.84 -7.63 -11.12
CA VAL A 105 3.99 -6.61 -11.76
C VAL A 105 3.53 -7.07 -13.15
N ILE A 106 2.27 -6.80 -13.48
CA ILE A 106 1.76 -6.90 -14.85
C ILE A 106 1.26 -5.54 -15.35
N ALA A 107 1.61 -5.20 -16.58
CA ALA A 107 1.03 -4.05 -17.25
C ALA A 107 -0.34 -4.40 -17.83
N ILE A 108 -1.38 -3.63 -17.49
CA ILE A 108 -2.72 -3.69 -18.05
C ILE A 108 -2.93 -2.40 -18.85
N ASN A 109 -2.66 -2.44 -20.16
CA ASN A 109 -2.48 -1.25 -21.00
C ASN A 109 -3.55 -1.06 -22.08
N TYR A 110 -4.63 -1.85 -22.07
CA TYR A 110 -5.81 -1.64 -22.92
C TYR A 110 -7.06 -2.24 -22.27
N GLN A 111 -8.22 -1.67 -22.61
CA GLN A 111 -9.51 -2.13 -22.08
C GLN A 111 -9.85 -3.51 -22.64
N GLY A 112 -10.34 -4.40 -21.77
CA GLY A 112 -10.61 -5.79 -22.13
C GLY A 112 -9.36 -6.68 -22.11
N HIS A 113 -8.27 -6.25 -21.47
CA HIS A 113 -7.08 -7.08 -21.30
C HIS A 113 -7.45 -8.44 -20.66
N PRO A 114 -6.96 -9.59 -21.15
CA PRO A 114 -7.36 -10.92 -20.65
C PRO A 114 -7.19 -11.10 -19.14
N PHE A 115 -6.18 -10.44 -18.57
CA PHE A 115 -5.90 -10.46 -17.13
C PHE A 115 -6.42 -9.24 -16.36
N GLN A 116 -7.19 -8.34 -16.97
CA GLN A 116 -7.58 -7.04 -16.40
C GLN A 116 -8.12 -7.17 -14.97
N LYS A 117 -8.95 -8.17 -14.69
CA LYS A 117 -9.52 -8.41 -13.34
C LYS A 117 -9.02 -9.68 -12.65
N THR A 118 -8.16 -10.46 -13.29
CA THR A 118 -7.80 -11.83 -12.87
C THR A 118 -6.30 -12.06 -12.71
N TRP A 119 -5.48 -11.04 -12.93
CA TRP A 119 -4.01 -11.09 -12.83
C TRP A 119 -3.47 -11.76 -11.56
N HIS A 120 -4.12 -11.57 -10.41
CA HIS A 120 -3.73 -12.18 -9.14
C HIS A 120 -3.79 -13.73 -9.17
N ASN A 121 -4.72 -14.31 -9.93
CA ASN A 121 -4.81 -15.77 -10.12
C ASN A 121 -3.62 -16.34 -10.90
N TYR A 122 -2.85 -15.48 -11.58
CA TYR A 122 -1.67 -15.85 -12.35
C TYR A 122 -0.35 -15.50 -11.63
N GLY A 123 -0.43 -15.27 -10.32
CA GLY A 123 0.75 -15.03 -9.46
C GLY A 123 1.35 -13.63 -9.61
N TYR A 124 0.59 -12.65 -10.10
CA TYR A 124 0.97 -11.25 -10.04
C TYR A 124 0.47 -10.61 -8.74
N ASP A 125 1.30 -9.74 -8.16
CA ASP A 125 1.00 -9.03 -6.91
C ASP A 125 0.43 -7.63 -7.16
N THR A 126 0.78 -7.04 -8.30
CA THR A 126 0.32 -5.71 -8.73
C THR A 126 -0.09 -5.72 -10.20
N ALA A 127 -1.26 -5.18 -10.50
CA ALA A 127 -1.59 -4.71 -11.84
C ALA A 127 -1.30 -3.22 -11.96
N TRP A 128 -0.53 -2.84 -12.98
CA TRP A 128 -0.14 -1.47 -13.27
C TRP A 128 -0.76 -1.00 -14.59
N VAL A 129 -1.38 0.17 -14.57
CA VAL A 129 -1.87 0.88 -15.75
C VAL A 129 -0.87 1.97 -16.14
N PRO A 130 -0.31 1.95 -17.36
CA PRO A 130 0.56 3.01 -17.83
C PRO A 130 -0.21 4.32 -18.04
N ALA A 131 0.46 5.44 -17.79
CA ALA A 131 -0.03 6.75 -18.22
C ALA A 131 -0.23 6.79 -19.76
N SER A 132 -1.19 7.56 -20.22
CA SER A 132 -1.55 7.74 -21.63
C SER A 132 -1.93 6.45 -22.39
N SER A 133 -2.29 5.38 -21.69
CA SER A 133 -2.71 4.10 -22.29
C SER A 133 -4.16 4.08 -22.79
N GLY A 134 -4.96 5.10 -22.46
CA GLY A 134 -6.40 5.08 -22.76
C GLY A 134 -7.24 4.27 -21.76
N MET A 135 -6.61 3.70 -20.73
CA MET A 135 -7.30 2.89 -19.71
C MET A 135 -8.22 3.71 -18.81
N VAL A 136 -7.81 4.92 -18.42
CA VAL A 136 -8.57 5.77 -17.48
C VAL A 136 -8.78 7.16 -18.08
N PRO A 137 -9.93 7.82 -17.82
CA PRO A 137 -10.20 9.16 -18.37
C PRO A 137 -9.12 10.20 -18.08
N SER A 138 -8.43 10.07 -16.94
CA SER A 138 -7.34 10.99 -16.57
C SER A 138 -6.03 10.79 -17.32
N GLN A 139 -5.85 9.67 -18.01
CA GLN A 139 -4.58 9.31 -18.66
C GLN A 139 -3.36 9.25 -17.73
N LEU A 140 -3.56 9.24 -16.42
CA LEU A 140 -2.52 9.03 -15.40
C LEU A 140 -2.46 7.54 -15.03
N GLU A 141 -1.29 7.07 -14.60
CA GLU A 141 -1.11 5.68 -14.18
C GLU A 141 -2.04 5.28 -13.04
N GLU A 142 -2.16 4.00 -12.78
CA GLU A 142 -2.74 3.46 -11.55
C GLU A 142 -2.08 2.14 -11.18
N ASP A 143 -1.86 1.88 -9.91
CA ASP A 143 -1.46 0.57 -9.41
C ASP A 143 -2.61 -0.04 -8.58
N CYS A 144 -2.91 -1.33 -8.80
CA CYS A 144 -3.85 -2.10 -7.98
C CYS A 144 -3.11 -3.28 -7.35
N ILE A 145 -3.01 -3.26 -6.02
CA ILE A 145 -2.23 -4.21 -5.22
C ILE A 145 -3.17 -5.27 -4.66
N TRP A 146 -2.79 -6.54 -4.77
CA TRP A 146 -3.62 -7.65 -4.32
C TRP A 146 -3.66 -7.74 -2.81
N ASP A 147 -2.51 -7.98 -2.17
CA ASP A 147 -2.41 -8.15 -0.72
C ASP A 147 -2.16 -6.80 -0.03
N PRO A 148 -3.09 -6.30 0.81
CA PRO A 148 -2.90 -5.07 1.58
C PRO A 148 -1.64 -5.07 2.48
N LYS A 149 -1.13 -6.23 2.89
CA LYS A 149 0.09 -6.35 3.71
C LYS A 149 1.36 -5.88 2.98
N ARG A 150 1.29 -5.70 1.66
CA ARG A 150 2.34 -5.11 0.82
C ARG A 150 2.38 -3.57 0.86
N ILE A 151 1.52 -2.94 1.67
CA ILE A 151 1.40 -1.49 1.77
C ILE A 151 1.64 -1.05 3.21
N LYS A 152 2.61 -0.14 3.40
CA LYS A 152 2.85 0.55 4.68
C LYS A 152 2.51 2.03 4.55
N VAL A 153 1.73 2.55 5.50
CA VAL A 153 1.57 4.01 5.66
C VAL A 153 2.82 4.53 6.36
N VAL A 154 3.55 5.43 5.70
CA VAL A 154 4.80 5.99 6.22
C VAL A 154 4.74 7.49 6.46
N GLY A 155 3.59 8.10 6.17
CA GLY A 155 3.39 9.52 6.45
C GLY A 155 2.10 10.08 5.86
N ILE A 156 1.90 11.37 6.11
CA ILE A 156 0.78 12.15 5.59
C ILE A 156 1.34 13.20 4.62
N ALA A 157 1.03 13.04 3.33
CA ALA A 157 1.49 13.93 2.26
C ALA A 157 0.63 15.19 2.13
N TYR A 158 -0.63 15.14 2.58
CA TYR A 158 -1.55 16.28 2.65
C TYR A 158 -2.70 15.97 3.62
N ALA A 159 -3.11 16.96 4.41
CA ALA A 159 -4.36 17.00 5.16
C ALA A 159 -4.53 18.44 5.71
N SER A 160 -5.73 18.81 6.14
CA SER A 160 -5.93 20.05 6.91
C SER A 160 -5.10 20.05 8.21
N GLN A 161 -4.81 21.23 8.77
CA GLN A 161 -3.92 21.36 9.93
C GLN A 161 -4.40 20.58 11.17
N TYR A 162 -5.71 20.51 11.37
CA TYR A 162 -6.29 19.70 12.46
C TYR A 162 -6.07 18.21 12.20
N CYS A 163 -6.43 17.74 10.99
CA CYS A 163 -6.32 16.34 10.61
C CYS A 163 -4.86 15.83 10.61
N ILE A 164 -3.92 16.63 10.09
CA ILE A 164 -2.52 16.22 9.97
C ILE A 164 -1.87 15.97 11.34
N THR A 165 -2.23 16.78 12.34
CA THR A 165 -1.70 16.65 13.70
C THR A 165 -2.19 15.35 14.35
N ALA A 166 -3.49 15.07 14.25
CA ALA A 166 -4.08 13.85 14.77
C ALA A 166 -3.45 12.59 14.13
N LEU A 167 -3.37 12.54 12.79
CA LEU A 167 -2.86 11.37 12.07
C LEU A 167 -1.37 11.11 12.34
N ARG A 168 -0.55 12.17 12.42
CA ARG A 168 0.88 12.02 12.75
C ARG A 168 1.09 11.45 14.15
N ASN A 169 0.31 11.90 15.13
CA ASN A 169 0.37 11.35 16.48
C ASN A 169 0.00 9.87 16.49
N MET A 170 -1.00 9.46 15.70
CA MET A 170 -1.40 8.06 15.58
C MET A 170 -0.30 7.19 14.95
N LEU A 171 0.38 7.66 13.90
CA LEU A 171 1.50 6.94 13.30
C LEU A 171 2.64 6.71 14.30
N VAL A 172 3.03 7.76 15.04
CA VAL A 172 4.09 7.65 16.07
C VAL A 172 3.68 6.69 17.19
N GLN A 173 2.45 6.80 17.69
CA GLN A 173 1.95 5.92 18.75
C GLN A 173 1.89 4.46 18.31
N HIS A 174 1.47 4.21 17.06
CA HIS A 174 1.41 2.87 16.50
C HIS A 174 2.81 2.24 16.41
N ASP A 175 3.81 2.99 15.93
CA ASP A 175 5.21 2.53 15.86
C ASP A 175 5.80 2.23 17.24
N VAL A 176 5.57 3.11 18.22
CA VAL A 176 6.04 2.90 19.61
C VAL A 176 5.38 1.67 20.23
N THR A 177 4.08 1.48 19.99
CA THR A 177 3.34 0.33 20.54
C THR A 177 3.87 -0.99 19.97
N LEU A 178 4.13 -1.05 18.66
CA LEU A 178 4.72 -2.22 18.01
C LEU A 178 6.12 -2.53 18.55
N LEU A 179 6.95 -1.49 18.76
CA LEU A 179 8.29 -1.66 19.29
C LEU A 179 8.26 -2.22 20.73
N LEU A 180 7.37 -1.72 21.59
CA LEU A 180 7.20 -2.22 22.95
C LEU A 180 6.73 -3.67 22.99
N LEU A 181 5.76 -4.04 22.13
CA LEU A 181 5.30 -5.43 21.99
C LEU A 181 6.44 -6.36 21.56
N LEU A 182 7.25 -5.95 20.58
CA LEU A 182 8.41 -6.72 20.14
C LEU A 182 9.42 -6.92 21.27
N PHE A 183 9.72 -5.88 22.05
CA PHE A 183 10.62 -5.99 23.21
C PHE A 183 10.08 -6.95 24.28
N LEU A 184 8.77 -6.91 24.57
CA LEU A 184 8.15 -7.83 25.53
C LEU A 184 8.20 -9.28 25.04
N ILE A 185 7.92 -9.54 23.76
CA ILE A 185 8.00 -10.88 23.17
C ILE A 185 9.44 -11.41 23.24
N LEU A 186 10.43 -10.60 22.84
CA LEU A 186 11.84 -10.99 22.91
C LEU A 186 12.32 -11.22 24.36
N ALA A 187 11.82 -10.44 25.32
CA ALA A 187 12.12 -10.64 26.74
C ALA A 187 11.56 -11.96 27.28
N LEU A 188 10.33 -12.32 26.89
CA LEU A 188 9.70 -13.60 27.26
C LEU A 188 10.42 -14.79 26.63
N LEU A 189 10.82 -14.70 25.35
CA LEU A 189 11.56 -15.75 24.66
C LEU A 189 12.96 -15.99 25.24
N ARG A 190 13.57 -15.01 25.90
CA ARG A 190 14.87 -15.17 26.60
C ARG A 190 14.75 -15.83 27.97
N GLN A 191 13.53 -16.01 28.50
CA GLN A 191 13.27 -16.63 29.80
C GLN A 191 12.84 -18.10 29.69
N LEU A 192 12.74 -18.63 28.47
CA LEU A 192 12.43 -20.03 28.14
C LEU A 192 13.69 -20.73 27.61
#